data_AF-A0A165EC13-F1
#
_entry.id   AF-A0A165EC13-F1
#
_cell.length_a   1.000
_cell.length_b   1.000
_cell.length_c   1.000
_cell.angle_alpha   90.00
_cell.angle_beta   90.00
_cell.angle_gamma   90.00
#
_symmetry.space_group_name_H-M   'P 1'
#
loop_
_entity.id
_entity.type
_entity.pdbx_description
1 polymer ?
#
loop_
_entity_poly.entity_id
_entity_poly.type
_entity_poly.pdbx_seq_one_letter_code
_entity_poly.pdbx_strand_id
1 'polypeptide(L)'
;MVQSGELAKYPLAILAKALEVFGIRLLVSYDIGCVFQETAARSSLRPDWVQSGFQCCVNAFHGYTYNYTCQTQNHPNVIKGMGLEDGETLERLFSASNSLASVTRYVSPYHRQVLIDLFFQQWDDEKYRNLSLMLYNNCVQALKIINKDSVTLADTMQALGVSHEDLDKWSSEERHYFETLGQEHPWDVHAIAYVEKL
;
A
#
# COMPACT_ATOMS: atom_id res chain seq x y z
N MET A 1 -8.38 -25.33 -23.21
CA MET A 1 -8.69 -25.40 -21.77
C MET A 1 -7.66 -24.55 -21.05
N VAL A 2 -8.03 -23.36 -20.59
CA VAL A 2 -7.11 -22.48 -19.84
C VAL A 2 -6.97 -23.07 -18.44
N GLN A 3 -5.79 -23.57 -18.09
CA GLN A 3 -5.50 -23.93 -16.71
C GLN A 3 -5.41 -22.63 -15.91
N SER A 4 -6.17 -22.53 -14.81
CA SER A 4 -5.95 -21.46 -13.85
C SER A 4 -4.51 -21.56 -13.33
N GLY A 5 -3.78 -20.45 -13.32
CA GLY A 5 -2.47 -20.36 -12.69
C GLY A 5 -2.54 -20.56 -11.17
N GLU A 6 -1.62 -19.95 -10.45
CA GLU A 6 -1.50 -20.16 -9.00
C GLU A 6 -2.57 -19.44 -8.17
N LEU A 7 -3.39 -18.58 -8.80
CA LEU A 7 -4.43 -17.78 -8.15
C LEU A 7 -3.85 -16.99 -6.96
N ALA A 8 -4.60 -16.83 -5.87
CA ALA A 8 -4.14 -16.14 -4.66
C ALA A 8 -3.44 -17.04 -3.64
N LYS A 9 -2.94 -18.24 -4.03
CA LYS A 9 -2.41 -19.23 -3.08
C LYS A 9 -1.21 -18.72 -2.28
N TYR A 10 -0.22 -18.12 -2.94
CA TYR A 10 0.96 -17.59 -2.25
C TYR A 10 0.67 -16.42 -1.32
N PRO A 11 -0.04 -15.35 -1.74
CA PRO A 11 -0.33 -14.26 -0.82
C PRO A 11 -1.23 -14.72 0.34
N LEU A 12 -2.14 -15.67 0.13
CA LEU A 12 -2.90 -16.28 1.24
C LEU A 12 -2.02 -17.10 2.19
N ALA A 13 -1.04 -17.86 1.68
CA ALA A 13 -0.11 -18.60 2.53
C ALA A 13 0.78 -17.67 3.36
N ILE A 14 1.26 -16.56 2.77
CA ILE A 14 2.01 -15.52 3.48
C ILE A 14 1.12 -14.88 4.55
N LEU A 15 -0.12 -14.53 4.21
CA LEU A 15 -1.07 -13.98 5.17
C LEU A 15 -1.36 -14.94 6.32
N ALA A 16 -1.55 -16.23 6.04
CA ALA A 16 -1.75 -17.25 7.08
C ALA A 16 -0.56 -17.29 8.05
N LYS A 17 0.68 -17.24 7.52
CA LYS A 17 1.87 -17.19 8.37
C LYS A 17 1.97 -15.88 9.14
N ALA A 18 1.59 -14.77 8.53
CA ALA A 18 1.57 -13.48 9.19
C ALA A 18 0.56 -13.45 10.34
N LEU A 19 -0.63 -14.02 10.17
CA LEU A 19 -1.64 -14.16 11.23
C LEU A 19 -1.19 -15.08 12.37
N GLU A 20 -0.39 -16.12 12.05
CA GLU A 20 0.17 -17.04 13.05
C GLU A 20 1.28 -16.37 13.88
N VAL A 21 2.16 -15.60 13.22
CA VAL A 21 3.38 -15.04 13.82
C VAL A 21 3.12 -13.67 14.47
N PHE A 22 2.38 -12.81 13.78
CA PHE A 22 2.07 -11.47 14.22
C PHE A 22 0.68 -11.48 14.84
N GLY A 23 0.54 -10.89 16.03
CA GLY A 23 -0.70 -10.92 16.81
C GLY A 23 -1.86 -10.15 16.17
N ILE A 24 -2.21 -9.00 16.74
CA ILE A 24 -3.37 -8.22 16.30
C ILE A 24 -2.93 -6.92 15.60
N ARG A 25 -3.78 -6.44 14.70
CA ARG A 25 -3.73 -5.12 14.05
C ARG A 25 -2.49 -4.86 13.21
N LEU A 26 -2.18 -5.80 12.31
CA LEU A 26 -1.18 -5.61 11.28
C LEU A 26 -1.81 -5.00 10.03
N LEU A 27 -1.08 -4.10 9.37
CA LEU A 27 -1.45 -3.55 8.07
C LEU A 27 -0.62 -4.23 6.98
N VAL A 28 -1.30 -4.84 6.02
CA VAL A 28 -0.69 -5.56 4.92
C VAL A 28 -0.70 -4.68 3.67
N SER A 29 0.47 -4.17 3.28
CA SER A 29 0.59 -3.45 2.01
C SER A 29 0.71 -4.43 0.85
N TYR A 30 -0.12 -4.23 -0.17
CA TYR A 30 -0.04 -4.98 -1.41
C TYR A 30 -0.62 -4.15 -2.56
N ASP A 31 -0.06 -4.25 -3.76
CA ASP A 31 -0.50 -3.51 -4.95
C ASP A 31 -2.00 -3.62 -5.16
N ILE A 32 -2.56 -4.81 -4.96
CA ILE A 32 -4.00 -5.11 -5.06
C ILE A 32 -4.67 -5.26 -3.69
N GLY A 33 -4.15 -4.61 -2.66
CA GLY A 33 -4.58 -4.76 -1.26
C GLY A 33 -6.09 -4.60 -1.06
N CYS A 34 -6.72 -3.66 -1.78
CA CYS A 34 -8.15 -3.43 -1.74
C CYS A 34 -9.00 -4.64 -2.21
N VAL A 35 -8.50 -5.42 -3.17
CA VAL A 35 -9.14 -6.66 -3.66
C VAL A 35 -8.69 -7.86 -2.82
N PHE A 36 -7.43 -7.87 -2.38
CA PHE A 36 -6.86 -8.97 -1.62
C PHE A 36 -7.51 -9.11 -0.24
N GLN A 37 -7.89 -8.01 0.43
CA GLN A 37 -8.66 -8.08 1.68
C GLN A 37 -10.00 -8.82 1.51
N GLU A 38 -10.71 -8.64 0.39
CA GLU A 38 -11.93 -9.39 0.12
C GLU A 38 -11.64 -10.87 -0.08
N THR A 39 -10.53 -11.16 -0.76
CA THR A 39 -10.06 -12.53 -0.98
C THR A 39 -9.73 -13.21 0.35
N ALA A 40 -9.02 -12.52 1.25
CA ALA A 40 -8.72 -12.99 2.59
C ALA A 40 -10.01 -13.23 3.40
N ALA A 41 -10.93 -12.26 3.40
CA ALA A 41 -12.22 -12.34 4.11
C ALA A 41 -13.16 -13.43 3.58
N ARG A 42 -12.97 -13.89 2.34
CA ARG A 42 -13.72 -15.00 1.74
C ARG A 42 -12.98 -16.33 1.76
N SER A 43 -11.75 -16.35 2.27
CA SER A 43 -10.93 -17.57 2.39
C SER A 43 -11.20 -18.32 3.69
N SER A 44 -10.53 -19.47 3.86
CA SER A 44 -10.51 -20.21 5.13
C SER A 44 -9.88 -19.42 6.28
N LEU A 45 -9.13 -18.33 6.00
CA LEU A 45 -8.51 -17.47 7.01
C LEU A 45 -9.48 -16.44 7.60
N ARG A 46 -10.74 -16.39 7.16
CA ARG A 46 -11.71 -15.37 7.61
C ARG A 46 -11.82 -15.24 9.14
N PRO A 47 -11.91 -16.33 9.94
CA PRO A 47 -12.04 -16.19 11.39
C PRO A 47 -10.84 -15.45 11.99
N ASP A 48 -9.63 -15.87 11.61
CA ASP A 48 -8.38 -15.30 12.11
C ASP A 48 -8.19 -13.86 11.60
N TRP A 49 -8.53 -13.59 10.34
CA TRP A 49 -8.52 -12.26 9.73
C TRP A 49 -9.41 -11.26 10.48
N VAL A 50 -10.65 -11.66 10.79
CA VAL A 50 -11.59 -10.80 11.52
C VAL A 50 -11.14 -10.62 12.97
N GLN A 51 -10.67 -11.67 13.62
CA GLN A 51 -10.21 -11.62 15.00
C GLN A 51 -8.94 -10.77 15.16
N SER A 52 -8.01 -10.85 14.21
CA SER A 52 -6.77 -10.11 14.25
C SER A 52 -6.98 -8.61 14.04
N GLY A 53 -8.06 -8.21 13.37
CA GLY A 53 -8.27 -6.83 12.96
C GLY A 53 -7.21 -6.36 11.96
N PHE A 54 -6.66 -7.29 11.17
CA PHE A 54 -5.77 -6.95 10.07
C PHE A 54 -6.55 -6.18 9.00
N GLN A 55 -5.83 -5.31 8.31
CA GLN A 55 -6.34 -4.56 7.18
C GLN A 55 -5.33 -4.62 6.04
N CYS A 56 -5.77 -4.50 4.80
CA CYS A 56 -4.88 -4.27 3.67
C CYS A 56 -4.85 -2.79 3.30
N CYS A 57 -3.70 -2.34 2.80
CA CYS A 57 -3.58 -1.07 2.09
C CYS A 57 -2.99 -1.31 0.70
N VAL A 58 -3.27 -0.37 -0.21
CA VAL A 58 -2.54 -0.30 -1.47
C VAL A 58 -1.20 0.37 -1.21
N ASN A 59 -0.12 -0.02 -1.89
CA ASN A 59 1.17 0.68 -1.72
C ASN A 59 1.06 2.13 -2.23
N ALA A 60 1.87 3.05 -1.71
CA ALA A 60 1.70 4.49 -1.94
C ALA A 60 1.89 4.92 -3.40
N PHE A 61 2.79 4.27 -4.16
CA PHE A 61 2.99 4.58 -5.57
C PHE A 61 1.81 4.10 -6.41
N HIS A 62 1.37 2.87 -6.16
CA HIS A 62 0.23 2.27 -6.88
C HIS A 62 -1.09 2.91 -6.51
N GLY A 63 -1.24 3.42 -5.29
CA GLY A 63 -2.48 3.99 -4.76
C GLY A 63 -3.13 5.00 -5.70
N TYR A 64 -2.35 5.93 -6.25
CA TYR A 64 -2.85 6.95 -7.18
C TYR A 64 -3.30 6.42 -8.55
N THR A 65 -2.99 5.17 -8.90
CA THR A 65 -3.45 4.52 -10.14
C THR A 65 -4.83 3.89 -10.00
N TYR A 66 -5.34 3.76 -8.77
CA TYR A 66 -6.70 3.28 -8.50
C TYR A 66 -7.73 4.39 -8.69
N ASN A 67 -9.01 4.01 -8.83
CA ASN A 67 -10.09 5.01 -8.83
C ASN A 67 -10.16 5.76 -7.49
N TYR A 68 -10.72 6.97 -7.51
CA TYR A 68 -10.82 7.83 -6.32
C TYR A 68 -11.54 7.16 -5.15
N THR A 69 -12.61 6.42 -5.41
CA THR A 69 -13.35 5.67 -4.38
C THR A 69 -12.45 4.68 -3.62
N CYS A 70 -11.56 3.99 -4.33
CA CYS A 70 -10.59 3.08 -3.72
C CYS A 70 -9.51 3.84 -2.95
N GLN A 71 -9.03 4.96 -3.51
CA GLN A 71 -8.00 5.79 -2.87
C GLN A 71 -8.44 6.32 -1.50
N THR A 72 -9.66 6.85 -1.40
CA THR A 72 -10.19 7.45 -0.16
C THR A 72 -10.41 6.44 0.98
N GLN A 73 -10.29 5.14 0.69
CA GLN A 73 -10.47 4.05 1.66
C GLN A 73 -9.20 3.23 1.91
N ASN A 74 -8.39 3.00 0.88
CA ASN A 74 -7.29 2.02 0.92
C ASN A 74 -5.89 2.64 0.71
N HIS A 75 -5.79 3.94 0.43
CA HIS A 75 -4.50 4.61 0.27
C HIS A 75 -3.78 4.74 1.63
N PRO A 76 -2.45 4.58 1.71
CA PRO A 76 -1.69 4.67 2.96
C PRO A 76 -1.98 5.93 3.78
N ASN A 77 -2.06 7.08 3.12
CA ASN A 77 -2.32 8.39 3.75
C ASN A 77 -3.66 8.51 4.47
N VAL A 78 -4.67 7.71 4.10
CA VAL A 78 -6.01 7.77 4.72
C VAL A 78 -6.19 6.71 5.83
N ILE A 79 -5.21 5.83 6.00
CA ILE A 79 -5.26 4.72 6.96
C ILE A 79 -4.53 5.12 8.24
N LYS A 80 -5.32 5.33 9.30
CA LYS A 80 -4.78 5.65 10.62
C LYS A 80 -3.92 4.50 11.13
N GLY A 81 -2.66 4.81 11.43
CA GLY A 81 -1.69 3.82 11.93
C GLY A 81 -0.79 3.20 10.87
N MET A 82 -0.90 3.59 9.58
CA MET A 82 0.04 3.18 8.52
C MET A 82 1.50 3.53 8.85
N GLY A 83 1.72 4.68 9.50
CA GLY A 83 3.06 5.19 9.75
C GLY A 83 3.65 5.89 8.52
N LEU A 84 4.98 5.88 8.41
CA LEU A 84 5.73 6.62 7.39
C LEU A 84 6.20 5.76 6.21
N GLU A 85 5.92 4.45 6.26
CA GLU A 85 6.30 3.53 5.19
C GLU A 85 5.40 3.69 3.96
N ASP A 86 5.93 3.38 2.79
CA ASP A 86 5.19 3.47 1.51
C ASP A 86 4.69 2.12 0.98
N GLY A 87 5.12 1.01 1.59
CA GLY A 87 4.74 -0.34 1.16
C GLY A 87 5.50 -0.88 -0.05
N GLU A 88 6.41 -0.10 -0.65
CA GLU A 88 7.06 -0.42 -1.94
C GLU A 88 8.34 -1.28 -1.75
N THR A 89 8.36 -2.16 -0.76
CA THR A 89 9.57 -2.95 -0.45
C THR A 89 9.84 -4.01 -1.52
N LEU A 90 8.79 -4.61 -2.08
CA LEU A 90 8.91 -5.64 -3.11
C LEU A 90 9.42 -5.06 -4.43
N GLU A 91 8.99 -3.85 -4.80
CA GLU A 91 9.45 -3.11 -5.97
C GLU A 91 10.95 -2.82 -5.88
N ARG A 92 11.42 -2.40 -4.70
CA ARG A 92 12.85 -2.19 -4.43
C ARG A 92 13.64 -3.49 -4.53
N LEU A 93 13.08 -4.59 -4.02
CA LEU A 93 13.69 -5.91 -4.12
C LEU A 93 13.78 -6.37 -5.59
N PHE A 94 12.70 -6.26 -6.35
CA PHE A 94 12.68 -6.61 -7.77
C PHE A 94 13.64 -5.75 -8.58
N SER A 95 13.69 -4.44 -8.31
CA SER A 95 14.65 -3.52 -8.91
C SER A 95 16.09 -3.96 -8.66
N ALA A 96 16.45 -4.29 -7.40
CA ALA A 96 17.78 -4.78 -7.06
C ALA A 96 18.09 -6.12 -7.73
N SER A 97 17.10 -7.01 -7.85
CA SER A 97 17.25 -8.33 -8.47
C SER A 97 17.59 -8.26 -9.97
N ASN A 98 17.33 -7.13 -10.64
CA ASN A 98 17.72 -6.95 -12.05
C ASN A 98 19.23 -7.09 -12.28
N SER A 99 20.06 -6.84 -11.26
CA SER A 99 21.51 -7.08 -11.31
C SER A 99 21.87 -8.54 -11.64
N LEU A 100 21.03 -9.50 -11.22
CA LEU A 100 21.20 -10.93 -11.51
C LEU A 100 21.13 -11.25 -13.01
N ALA A 101 20.43 -10.44 -13.81
CA ALA A 101 20.23 -10.72 -15.23
C ALA A 101 21.56 -10.83 -16.01
N SER A 102 22.56 -10.02 -15.63
CA SER A 102 23.87 -10.02 -16.28
C SER A 102 24.68 -11.29 -15.95
N VAL A 103 24.66 -11.72 -14.68
CA VAL A 103 25.44 -12.86 -14.17
C VAL A 103 24.77 -14.20 -14.42
N THR A 104 23.44 -14.26 -14.56
CA THR A 104 22.69 -15.51 -14.77
C THR A 104 22.37 -15.84 -16.23
N ARG A 105 22.76 -14.97 -17.16
CA ARG A 105 22.42 -15.09 -18.59
C ARG A 105 22.90 -16.41 -19.21
N TYR A 106 24.16 -16.76 -18.98
CA TYR A 106 24.84 -17.89 -19.63
C TYR A 106 25.16 -19.06 -18.68
N VAL A 107 24.68 -19.01 -17.44
CA VAL A 107 24.90 -20.10 -16.47
C VAL A 107 23.87 -21.21 -16.66
N SER A 108 24.23 -22.44 -16.29
CA SER A 108 23.30 -23.57 -16.27
C SER A 108 22.10 -23.30 -15.37
N PRO A 109 20.95 -23.96 -15.57
CA PRO A 109 19.77 -23.82 -14.72
C PRO A 109 20.05 -23.99 -13.21
N TYR A 110 20.88 -24.97 -12.84
CA TYR A 110 21.27 -25.19 -11.44
C TYR A 110 22.01 -23.98 -10.85
N HIS A 111 23.10 -23.54 -11.49
CA HIS A 111 23.84 -22.36 -11.05
C HIS A 111 22.98 -21.09 -11.05
N ARG A 112 22.02 -20.94 -11.98
CA ARG A 112 21.07 -19.82 -11.96
C ARG A 112 20.25 -19.82 -10.67
N GLN A 113 19.70 -20.96 -10.28
CA GLN A 113 18.91 -21.09 -9.05
C GLN A 113 19.76 -20.78 -7.81
N VAL A 114 20.98 -21.31 -7.75
CA VAL A 114 21.92 -21.03 -6.65
C VAL A 114 22.25 -19.54 -6.55
N LEU A 115 22.49 -18.86 -7.66
CA LEU A 115 22.79 -17.43 -7.66
C LEU A 115 21.59 -16.57 -7.26
N ILE A 116 20.38 -16.96 -7.67
CA ILE A 116 19.14 -16.29 -7.26
C ILE A 116 18.93 -16.46 -5.74
N ASP A 117 19.07 -17.68 -5.22
CA ASP A 117 18.94 -17.99 -3.80
C ASP A 117 19.97 -17.20 -2.96
N LEU A 118 21.24 -17.22 -3.37
CA LEU A 118 22.30 -16.45 -2.71
C LEU A 118 22.01 -14.95 -2.67
N PHE A 119 21.49 -14.39 -3.76
CA PHE A 119 21.12 -12.97 -3.80
C PHE A 119 20.02 -12.63 -2.79
N PHE A 120 18.96 -13.46 -2.71
CA PHE A 120 17.88 -13.20 -1.76
C PHE A 120 18.32 -13.41 -0.30
N GLN A 121 19.19 -14.37 -0.02
CA GLN A 121 19.81 -14.53 1.30
C GLN A 121 20.63 -13.30 1.70
N GLN A 122 21.49 -12.83 0.78
CA GLN A 122 22.29 -11.63 1.03
C GLN A 122 21.42 -10.38 1.24
N TRP A 123 20.36 -10.24 0.44
CA TRP A 123 19.44 -9.11 0.57
C TRP A 123 18.71 -9.13 1.91
N ASP A 124 18.26 -10.30 2.38
CA ASP A 124 17.63 -10.48 3.69
C ASP A 124 18.60 -10.13 4.83
N ASP A 125 19.84 -10.64 4.78
CA ASP A 125 20.90 -10.30 5.73
C ASP A 125 21.17 -8.79 5.78
N GLU A 126 21.22 -8.13 4.63
CA GLU A 126 21.43 -6.69 4.54
C GLU A 126 20.23 -5.92 5.12
N LYS A 127 19.00 -6.35 4.85
CA LYS A 127 17.80 -5.75 5.45
C LYS A 127 17.79 -5.90 6.96
N TYR A 128 18.10 -7.08 7.47
CA TYR A 128 18.18 -7.32 8.90
C TYR A 128 19.23 -6.44 9.57
N ARG A 129 20.43 -6.33 8.98
CA ARG A 129 21.51 -5.45 9.48
C ARG A 129 21.12 -3.97 9.50
N ASN A 130 20.35 -3.52 8.51
CA ASN A 130 19.92 -2.13 8.38
C ASN A 130 18.62 -1.80 9.12
N LEU A 131 17.96 -2.79 9.75
CA LEU A 131 16.67 -2.63 10.40
C LEU A 131 16.69 -1.53 11.47
N SER A 132 17.72 -1.53 12.32
CA SER A 132 17.85 -0.55 13.41
C SER A 132 18.03 0.88 12.89
N LEU A 133 18.83 1.05 11.83
CA LEU A 133 19.04 2.35 11.19
C LEU A 133 17.77 2.85 10.50
N MET A 134 17.04 1.97 9.82
CA MET A 134 15.75 2.30 9.22
C MET A 134 14.75 2.79 10.28
N LEU A 135 14.57 2.03 11.36
CA LEU A 135 13.68 2.40 12.46
C LEU A 135 14.09 3.72 13.14
N TYR A 136 15.39 3.92 13.35
CA TYR A 136 15.92 5.17 13.91
C TYR A 136 15.62 6.36 13.01
N ASN A 137 15.89 6.25 11.71
CA ASN A 137 15.65 7.33 10.75
C ASN A 137 14.16 7.66 10.65
N ASN A 138 13.29 6.66 10.67
CA ASN A 138 11.84 6.86 10.70
C ASN A 138 11.38 7.55 11.98
N CYS A 139 11.95 7.21 13.14
CA CYS A 139 11.66 7.88 14.40
C CYS A 139 12.08 9.36 14.35
N VAL A 140 13.29 9.65 13.85
CA VAL A 140 13.77 11.03 13.65
C VAL A 140 12.86 11.80 12.69
N GLN A 141 12.44 11.18 11.59
CA GLN A 141 11.51 11.78 10.64
C GLN A 141 10.16 12.08 11.28
N ALA A 142 9.58 11.13 12.02
CA ALA A 142 8.32 11.29 12.72
C ALA A 142 8.39 12.45 13.74
N LEU A 143 9.46 12.52 14.54
CA LEU A 143 9.68 13.61 15.48
C LEU A 143 9.83 14.96 14.77
N LYS A 144 10.47 14.99 13.60
CA LYS A 144 10.58 16.22 12.80
C LYS A 144 9.21 16.69 12.31
N ILE A 145 8.39 15.77 11.78
CA ILE A 145 7.03 16.06 11.32
C ILE A 145 6.19 16.59 12.49
N ILE A 146 6.21 15.91 13.64
CA ILE A 146 5.48 16.35 14.83
C ILE A 146 5.94 17.74 15.27
N ASN A 147 7.25 17.98 15.38
CA ASN A 147 7.74 19.26 15.93
C ASN A 147 7.63 20.44 14.96
N LYS A 148 7.54 20.21 13.66
CA LYS A 148 7.50 21.28 12.64
C LYS A 148 6.13 21.38 11.99
N ASP A 149 5.66 20.29 11.41
CA ASP A 149 4.50 20.29 10.54
C ASP A 149 3.21 20.41 11.37
N SER A 150 3.17 19.92 12.62
CA SER A 150 2.01 20.13 13.50
C SER A 150 1.81 21.59 13.88
N VAL A 151 2.91 22.35 14.03
CA VAL A 151 2.85 23.78 14.33
C VAL A 151 2.35 24.53 13.10
N THR A 152 2.91 24.24 11.92
CA THR A 152 2.45 24.83 10.66
C THR A 152 0.98 24.49 10.38
N LEU A 153 0.55 23.25 10.65
CA LEU A 153 -0.84 22.84 10.52
C LEU A 153 -1.74 23.63 11.47
N ALA A 154 -1.37 23.75 12.75
CA ALA A 154 -2.14 24.49 13.74
C ALA A 154 -2.29 25.99 13.37
N ASP A 155 -1.20 26.64 12.96
CA ASP A 155 -1.21 28.04 12.52
C ASP A 155 -2.10 28.23 11.28
N THR A 156 -2.02 27.31 10.32
CA THR A 156 -2.84 27.33 9.10
C THR A 156 -4.32 27.13 9.42
N MET A 157 -4.63 26.16 10.28
CA MET A 157 -6.00 25.91 10.75
C MET A 157 -6.57 27.13 11.47
N GLN A 158 -5.79 27.77 12.34
CA GLN A 158 -6.20 28.98 13.02
C GLN A 158 -6.45 30.13 12.03
N ALA A 159 -5.56 30.33 11.05
CA ALA A 159 -5.69 31.39 10.05
C ALA A 159 -6.91 31.20 9.14
N LEU A 160 -7.26 29.95 8.84
CA LEU A 160 -8.43 29.61 8.02
C LEU A 160 -9.73 29.46 8.84
N GLY A 161 -9.65 29.49 10.17
CA GLY A 161 -10.80 29.24 11.04
C GLY A 161 -11.34 27.81 10.95
N VAL A 162 -10.46 26.84 10.68
CA VAL A 162 -10.78 25.42 10.45
C VAL A 162 -10.45 24.62 11.70
N SER A 163 -11.36 23.71 12.08
CA SER A 163 -11.18 22.78 13.21
C SER A 163 -10.76 21.38 12.74
N HIS A 164 -10.36 20.51 13.67
CA HIS A 164 -10.06 19.11 13.31
C HIS A 164 -11.34 18.37 12.91
N GLU A 165 -12.47 18.73 13.52
CA GLU A 165 -13.79 18.22 13.19
C GLU A 165 -14.19 18.57 11.75
N ASP A 166 -13.79 19.73 11.24
CA ASP A 166 -13.99 20.09 9.84
C ASP A 166 -13.18 19.18 8.90
N LEU A 167 -11.93 18.85 9.26
CA LEU A 167 -11.10 17.94 8.47
C LEU A 167 -11.71 16.53 8.42
N ASP A 168 -12.17 16.01 9.56
CA ASP A 168 -12.85 14.71 9.64
C ASP A 168 -14.16 14.70 8.83
N LYS A 169 -14.89 15.82 8.87
CA LYS A 169 -16.10 16.04 8.08
C LYS A 169 -15.78 16.02 6.58
N TRP A 170 -14.76 16.77 6.14
CA TRP A 170 -14.36 16.82 4.73
C TRP A 170 -13.88 15.46 4.21
N SER A 171 -13.14 14.69 5.02
CA SER A 171 -12.75 13.33 4.65
C SER A 171 -13.97 12.42 4.45
N SER A 172 -15.00 12.58 5.28
CA SER A 172 -16.25 11.83 5.16
C SER A 172 -17.09 12.29 3.95
N GLU A 173 -17.17 13.60 3.71
CA GLU A 173 -17.85 14.19 2.55
C GLU A 173 -17.17 13.79 1.23
N GLU A 174 -15.84 13.77 1.19
CA GLU A 174 -15.05 13.33 0.03
C GLU A 174 -15.33 11.86 -0.29
N ARG A 175 -15.30 10.97 0.71
CA ARG A 175 -15.65 9.55 0.52
C ARG A 175 -17.07 9.40 -0.03
N HIS A 176 -18.03 10.06 0.59
CA HIS A 176 -19.43 9.99 0.16
C HIS A 176 -19.62 10.54 -1.27
N TYR A 177 -18.96 11.65 -1.59
CA TYR A 177 -18.98 12.22 -2.93
C TYR A 177 -18.48 11.20 -3.95
N PHE A 178 -17.31 10.59 -3.76
CA PHE A 178 -16.77 9.61 -4.72
C PHE A 178 -17.48 8.25 -4.73
N GLU A 179 -18.23 7.88 -3.69
CA GLU A 179 -19.12 6.72 -3.72
C GLU A 179 -20.40 6.97 -4.52
N THR A 180 -20.91 8.21 -4.47
CA THR A 180 -22.15 8.62 -5.13
C THR A 180 -21.94 9.32 -6.46
N LEU A 181 -20.69 9.60 -6.82
CA LEU A 181 -20.26 10.03 -8.13
C LEU A 181 -20.58 8.91 -9.11
N GLY A 182 -21.84 8.89 -9.56
CA GLY A 182 -22.32 8.00 -10.60
C GLY A 182 -21.64 8.32 -11.93
N GLN A 183 -22.27 7.91 -13.03
CA GLN A 183 -21.84 8.41 -14.34
C GLN A 183 -22.04 9.93 -14.39
N GLU A 184 -21.05 10.65 -14.92
CA GLU A 184 -21.11 12.09 -15.17
C GLU A 184 -22.46 12.44 -15.82
N HIS A 185 -23.06 13.54 -15.40
CA HIS A 185 -24.37 13.92 -15.92
C HIS A 185 -24.24 14.06 -17.45
N PRO A 186 -25.18 13.54 -18.27
CA PRO A 186 -25.03 13.57 -19.72
C PRO A 186 -24.77 14.97 -20.31
N TRP A 187 -25.23 16.00 -19.60
CA TRP A 187 -24.95 17.39 -19.93
C TRP A 187 -23.49 17.79 -19.70
N ASP A 188 -22.88 17.36 -18.60
CA ASP A 188 -21.48 17.68 -18.28
C ASP A 188 -20.54 16.99 -19.29
N VAL A 189 -20.83 15.73 -19.64
CA VAL A 189 -20.14 15.00 -20.72
C VAL A 189 -20.27 15.74 -22.05
N HIS A 190 -21.47 16.24 -22.39
CA HIS A 190 -21.70 17.00 -23.61
C HIS A 190 -20.95 18.34 -23.61
N ALA A 191 -20.95 19.06 -22.49
CA ALA A 191 -20.26 20.35 -22.35
C ALA A 191 -18.74 20.20 -22.46
N ILE A 192 -18.15 19.20 -21.81
CA ILE A 192 -16.71 18.90 -21.94
C ILE A 192 -16.38 18.51 -23.38
N ALA A 193 -17.14 17.60 -23.99
CA ALA A 193 -16.94 17.20 -25.37
C ALA A 193 -17.07 18.36 -26.37
N TYR A 194 -17.95 19.34 -26.09
CA TYR A 194 -18.07 20.56 -26.89
C TYR A 194 -16.82 21.44 -26.77
N VAL A 195 -16.31 21.65 -25.55
CA VAL A 195 -15.10 22.45 -25.31
C VAL A 195 -13.85 21.81 -25.92
N GLU A 196 -13.70 20.48 -25.85
CA GLU A 196 -12.58 19.76 -26.47
C GLU A 196 -12.59 19.79 -28.02
N LYS A 197 -13.71 20.19 -28.62
CA LYS A 197 -13.88 20.30 -30.08
C LYS A 197 -13.72 21.73 -30.60
N LEU A 198 -13.55 22.73 -29.74
CA LEU A 198 -13.19 24.11 -30.09
C LEU A 198 -11.68 24.24 -30.27
#